data_AF-A0A9P5EAA7-F1
#
_entry.id   AF-A0A9P5EAA7-F1
#
_cell.length_a   1.000
_cell.length_b   1.000
_cell.length_c   1.000
_cell.angle_alpha   90.00
_cell.angle_beta   90.00
_cell.angle_gamma   90.00
#
_symmetry.space_group_name_H-M   'P 1'
#
loop_
_entity.id
_entity.type
_entity.pdbx_description
1 polymer ?
#
loop_
_entity_poly.entity_id
_entity_poly.type
_entity_poly.pdbx_seq_one_letter_code
_entity_poly.pdbx_strand_id
1 'polypeptide(L)' 'MATPVVSTTMAPAGDLGRRLISCILDDMSRDEPDRVIYSIAKSADISRGFTEITAREFANAVNKTA' A
#
# COMPACT_ATOMS: atom_id res chain seq x y z
N MET A 1 -24.97 -18.04 -39.79
CA MET A 1 -24.79 -18.24 -38.33
C MET A 1 -23.91 -17.10 -37.84
N ALA A 2 -24.47 -16.17 -37.05
CA ALA A 2 -23.76 -14.98 -36.60
C ALA A 2 -23.05 -15.26 -35.26
N THR A 3 -21.77 -14.91 -35.17
CA THR A 3 -20.93 -15.00 -33.97
C THR A 3 -21.38 -14.01 -32.91
N PRO A 4 -21.36 -14.34 -31.61
CA PRO A 4 -21.68 -13.38 -30.57
C PRO A 4 -20.50 -12.43 -30.36
N VAL A 5 -20.76 -11.13 -30.44
CA VAL A 5 -19.85 -10.09 -29.95
C VAL A 5 -19.86 -10.18 -28.42
N VAL A 6 -18.70 -10.45 -27.83
CA VAL A 6 -18.52 -10.34 -26.38
C VAL A 6 -18.54 -8.84 -26.07
N SER A 7 -19.70 -8.35 -25.64
CA SER A 7 -19.81 -7.01 -25.06
C SER A 7 -19.06 -7.03 -23.73
N THR A 8 -17.84 -6.49 -23.72
CA THR A 8 -17.10 -6.20 -22.49
C THR A 8 -17.98 -5.31 -21.61
N THR A 9 -18.65 -5.92 -20.64
CA THR A 9 -19.30 -5.17 -19.57
C THR A 9 -18.18 -4.53 -18.78
N MET A 10 -17.99 -3.21 -18.95
CA MET A 10 -17.18 -2.40 -18.03
C MET A 10 -17.65 -2.77 -16.63
N ALA A 11 -16.72 -3.19 -15.76
CA ALA A 11 -17.01 -3.30 -14.34
C ALA A 11 -17.71 -2.00 -13.92
N PRO A 12 -18.76 -2.06 -13.08
CA PRO A 12 -19.37 -0.84 -12.58
C PRO A 12 -18.25 0.06 -12.06
N ALA A 13 -18.38 1.38 -12.23
CA ALA A 13 -17.49 2.36 -11.61
C ALA A 13 -17.69 2.32 -10.08
N GLY A 14 -17.48 1.16 -9.46
CA GLY A 14 -17.40 1.01 -8.02
C GLY A 14 -16.10 1.65 -7.58
N ASP A 15 -16.18 2.45 -6.53
CA ASP A 15 -15.10 3.25 -5.93
C ASP A 15 -13.68 2.71 -6.12
N LEU A 16 -13.12 2.98 -7.30
CA LEU A 16 -11.74 2.67 -7.63
C LEU A 16 -10.86 3.55 -6.74
N GLY A 17 -9.80 2.97 -6.17
CA GLY A 17 -8.89 3.70 -5.29
C GLY A 17 -9.11 3.50 -3.79
N ARG A 18 -10.22 2.90 -3.33
CA ARG A 18 -10.45 2.62 -1.89
C ARG A 18 -9.57 1.52 -1.27
N ARG A 19 -8.82 0.79 -2.10
CA ARG A 19 -7.90 -0.28 -1.66
C ARG A 19 -6.49 -0.10 -2.21
N LEU A 20 -6.07 1.14 -2.43
CA LEU A 20 -4.66 1.42 -2.64
C LEU A 20 -3.91 1.12 -1.35
N ILE A 21 -2.71 0.56 -1.48
CA ILE A 21 -1.82 0.31 -0.34
C ILE A 21 -1.60 1.59 0.46
N SER A 22 -1.49 2.75 -0.21
CA SER A 22 -1.41 4.05 0.45
C SER A 22 -2.62 4.33 1.36
N CYS A 23 -3.85 4.18 0.87
CA CYS A 23 -5.05 4.41 1.69
C CYS A 23 -5.14 3.45 2.89
N ILE A 24 -4.76 2.19 2.70
CA ILE A 24 -4.73 1.19 3.78
C ILE A 24 -3.70 1.59 4.85
N LEU A 25 -2.53 2.10 4.42
CA LEU A 25 -1.47 2.53 5.33
C LEU A 25 -1.77 3.88 5.98
N ASP A 26 -2.56 4.75 5.34
CA ASP A 26 -3.08 5.98 5.95
C ASP A 26 -4.07 5.66 7.08
N ASP A 27 -5.00 4.73 6.86
CA ASP A 27 -5.91 4.24 7.89
C ASP A 27 -5.12 3.61 9.05
N MET A 28 -4.12 2.77 8.75
CA MET A 28 -3.25 2.17 9.77
C MET A 28 -2.39 3.20 10.51
N SER A 29 -1.91 4.24 9.84
CA SER A 29 -1.17 5.36 10.46
C SER A 29 -2.05 6.14 11.44
N ARG A 30 -3.35 6.27 11.15
CA ARG A 30 -4.33 6.92 12.03
C ARG A 30 -4.66 6.04 13.24
N ASP A 31 -4.96 4.77 13.01
CA ASP A 31 -5.55 3.89 14.02
C ASP A 31 -4.48 3.16 14.86
N GLU A 32 -3.33 2.85 14.26
CA GLU A 32 -2.19 2.12 14.86
C GLU A 32 -0.82 2.74 14.46
N PRO A 33 -0.54 4.00 14.82
CA PRO A 33 0.60 4.76 14.28
C PRO A 33 1.97 4.14 14.51
N ASP A 34 2.18 3.51 15.67
CA ASP A 34 3.47 2.95 16.09
C ASP A 34 3.63 1.48 15.65
N ARG A 35 2.66 0.93 14.93
CA ARG A 35 2.74 -0.43 14.38
C ARG A 35 3.85 -0.51 13.34
N VAL A 36 4.80 -1.42 13.55
CA VAL A 36 5.86 -1.72 12.57
C VAL A 36 5.25 -2.47 11.39
N ILE A 37 5.42 -1.92 10.19
CA ILE A 37 4.90 -2.49 8.93
C ILE A 37 6.01 -2.98 7.99
N TYR A 38 7.23 -2.48 8.16
CA TYR A 38 8.42 -2.95 7.45
C TYR A 38 9.61 -3.05 8.38
N SER A 39 10.52 -3.98 8.05
CA SER A 39 11.80 -4.13 8.68
C SER A 39 12.85 -4.32 7.59
N ILE A 40 13.78 -3.38 7.48
CA ILE A 40 14.77 -3.34 6.39
C ILE A 40 16.14 -3.56 6.99
N ALA A 41 16.91 -4.49 6.42
CA ALA A 41 18.28 -4.73 6.85
C ALA A 41 19.12 -3.45 6.67
N LYS A 42 19.89 -3.07 7.70
CA LYS A 42 20.72 -1.86 7.65
C LYS A 42 21.89 -1.98 6.66
N SER A 43 22.31 -3.21 6.36
CA SER A 43 23.40 -3.50 5.43
C SER A 43 23.29 -4.92 4.90
N ALA A 44 24.20 -5.33 4.00
CA ALA A 44 24.33 -6.71 3.55
C ALA A 44 24.71 -7.68 4.69
N ASP A 45 25.40 -7.17 5.72
CA ASP A 45 25.65 -7.90 6.97
C ASP A 45 24.44 -7.78 7.90
N ILE A 46 23.63 -8.84 7.98
CA ILE A 46 22.40 -8.90 8.78
C ILE A 46 22.66 -8.78 10.28
N SER A 47 23.89 -9.06 10.76
CA SER A 47 24.24 -8.93 12.18
C SER A 47 24.21 -7.47 12.65
N ARG A 48 24.26 -6.52 11.72
CA ARG A 48 24.08 -5.08 11.97
C ARG A 48 22.63 -4.70 12.32
N GLY A 49 21.70 -5.65 12.21
CA GLY A 49 20.31 -5.49 12.57
C GLY A 49 19.48 -4.78 11.50
N PHE A 50 18.27 -4.42 11.89
CA PHE A 50 17.22 -3.92 11.01
C PHE A 50 16.75 -2.54 11.47
N THR A 51 16.31 -1.74 10.51
CA THR A 51 15.54 -0.53 10.77
C THR A 51 14.07 -0.88 10.61
N GLU A 52 13.32 -0.69 11.68
CA GLU A 52 11.87 -0.81 11.66
C GLU A 52 11.27 0.48 11.13
N ILE A 53 10.17 0.35 10.37
CA ILE A 53 9.41 1.48 9.85
C ILE A 53 7.97 1.31 10.33
N THR A 54 7.50 2.32 11.05
CA THR A 54 6.13 2.38 11.55
C THR A 54 5.14 2.82 10.46
N ALA A 55 3.86 2.53 10.68
CA ALA A 55 2.78 2.96 9.79
C ALA A 55 2.80 4.49 9.58
N ARG A 56 3.04 5.26 10.66
CA ARG A 56 3.15 6.72 10.60
C ARG A 56 4.34 7.20 9.76
N GLU A 57 5.52 6.62 9.97
CA GLU A 57 6.72 7.02 9.21
C GLU A 57 6.57 6.76 7.72
N PHE A 58 5.96 5.62 7.36
CA PHE A 58 5.72 5.29 5.97
C PHE A 58 4.71 6.25 5.31
N ALA A 59 3.55 6.48 5.92
CA ALA A 59 2.54 7.39 5.38
C ALA A 59 3.12 8.81 5.17
N ASN A 60 3.91 9.29 6.14
CA ASN A 60 4.62 10.56 6.01
C ASN A 60 5.64 10.59 4.87
N ALA A 61 6.34 9.48 4.61
CA ALA A 61 7.28 9.37 3.51
C ALA A 61 6.56 9.40 2.15
N VAL A 62 5.44 8.67 2.01
CA VAL A 62 4.61 8.69 0.79
C VAL A 62 4.10 10.09 0.50
N ASN A 63 3.54 10.78 1.50
CA ASN A 63 3.01 12.13 1.36
C ASN A 63 4.07 13.17 0.95
N LYS A 64 5.34 12.96 1.31
CA LYS A 64 6.46 13.81 0.85
C LYS A 64 6.82 13.61 -0.62
N THR A 65 6.41 12.49 -1.21
CA THR A 65 6.73 12.11 -2.60
C THR A 65 5.55 12.21 -3.57
N ALA A 66 4.39 12.62 -3.07
CA ALA A 66 3.15 12.80 -3.82
C ALA A 66 3.05 14.16 -4.52
#